data_AF-Q96VE9-F1
#
_entry.id   AF-Q96VE9-F1
#
_cell.length_a   1.000
_cell.length_b   1.000
_cell.length_c   1.000
_cell.angle_alpha   90.00
_cell.angle_beta   90.00
_cell.angle_gamma   90.00
#
_symmetry.space_group_name_H-M   'P 1'
#
loop_
_entity.id
_entity.type
_entity.pdbx_description
1 polymer ?
#
loop_
_entity_poly.entity_id
_entity_poly.type
_entity_poly.pdbx_seq_one_letter_code
_entity_poly.pdbx_strand_id
1 'polypeptide(L)'
;DLIRCVKEGGVRSIGEMKSSTKCGTGCGGCMPLSTSILNKALKEAGVEVSNHLCGHFAYSRQDLYQIIKFKKLKDFTTVMSTVGKKADSLGCEVCRPAIGSILSSLYNDWIMAPQLRQTQDTNDRYLANMQRDGTYSVVPRLAAGEITPAGLKVIGEVAEEYGLYTKITGGQRIDMFGAKKQDLPAIWTKLVDAGFESGHAYGKALRTVKSCVGSTWCRYGVGDSVGLAHELETRYKGIRAPHKFKGGISGCVRECAEAQGKDFGLIATTKGWNVYVGGNGGAKPRHAELIAEDVTRRQAIKILDRFILFYIRSADKLERTARWIEKFPGGLKGLKEVIVDDKLGICEDLEKEMEVLVGTYHCEWTKVVRDPTRHKAFRQFVNTDETQPVSEMMSERDQQRPADWPVETGPLHFSILDVAKEAVWEWRSVCKYTDLDPQKDSPSSATIKYGDTQIAVWNIPGRGVRAAQNMCPPRRAFVLADGLVGEDDKGREYVSCPLHKRNYILSANADEEGGKCNDGDYSIMTFEAKMDEEKDLVYLKLPPTEALDAVLSTSKWMLRRATEESDAMAGGQSHSVEITGPLDMDTLEKGPSSPNKPGSPPAKKTKASCGEQSSLDW
;
A
#
# COMPACT_ATOMS: atom_id res chain seq x y z
N ASP A 1 11.21 -26.63 -2.99
CA ASP A 1 9.79 -26.72 -3.43
C ASP A 1 9.50 -26.01 -4.74
N LEU A 2 9.66 -24.69 -4.84
CA LEU A 2 9.31 -23.92 -6.05
C LEU A 2 9.95 -24.45 -7.36
N ILE A 3 11.26 -24.69 -7.35
CA ILE A 3 11.99 -25.27 -8.49
C ILE A 3 11.50 -26.70 -8.80
N ARG A 4 11.13 -27.47 -7.77
CA ARG A 4 10.61 -28.84 -7.93
C ARG A 4 9.25 -28.80 -8.63
N CYS A 5 8.33 -27.93 -8.20
CA CYS A 5 7.02 -27.77 -8.83
C CYS A 5 7.09 -27.36 -10.31
N VAL A 6 8.08 -26.54 -10.69
CA VAL A 6 8.33 -26.17 -12.10
C VAL A 6 8.85 -27.37 -12.90
N LYS A 7 9.81 -28.12 -12.35
CA LYS A 7 10.38 -29.32 -13.00
C LYS A 7 9.36 -30.44 -13.18
N GLU A 8 8.44 -30.60 -12.23
CA GLU A 8 7.35 -31.57 -12.29
C GLU A 8 6.17 -31.11 -13.18
N GLY A 9 6.27 -29.91 -13.78
CA GLY A 9 5.28 -29.38 -14.73
C GLY A 9 4.02 -28.79 -14.09
N GLY A 10 3.95 -28.71 -12.77
CA GLY A 10 2.75 -28.27 -12.03
C GLY A 10 2.61 -26.75 -11.83
N VAL A 11 3.64 -25.96 -12.15
CA VAL A 11 3.62 -24.49 -11.99
C VAL A 11 4.35 -23.81 -13.15
N ARG A 12 3.63 -23.00 -13.93
CA ARG A 12 4.14 -22.19 -15.04
C ARG A 12 3.83 -20.70 -14.93
N SER A 13 2.99 -20.31 -13.98
CA SER A 13 2.63 -18.92 -13.73
C SER A 13 2.78 -18.53 -12.27
N ILE A 14 2.84 -17.22 -11.99
CA ILE A 14 2.85 -16.69 -10.62
C ILE A 14 1.53 -17.05 -9.90
N GLY A 15 0.41 -17.05 -10.63
CA GLY A 15 -0.90 -17.45 -10.08
C GLY A 15 -0.88 -18.89 -9.59
N GLU A 16 -0.46 -19.83 -10.44
CA GLU A 16 -0.29 -21.24 -10.08
C GLU A 16 0.71 -21.43 -8.93
N MET A 17 1.82 -20.67 -8.92
CA MET A 17 2.78 -20.70 -7.83
C MET A 17 2.11 -20.34 -6.50
N LYS A 18 1.32 -19.26 -6.46
CA LYS A 18 0.60 -18.82 -5.26
C LYS A 18 -0.37 -19.90 -4.80
N SER A 19 -1.19 -20.44 -5.70
CA SER A 19 -2.18 -21.46 -5.38
C SER A 19 -1.55 -22.77 -4.90
N SER A 20 -0.49 -23.24 -5.56
CA SER A 20 0.13 -24.54 -5.26
C SER A 20 1.10 -24.51 -4.07
N THR A 21 1.71 -23.37 -3.77
CA THR A 21 2.76 -23.28 -2.73
C THR A 21 2.44 -22.33 -1.58
N LYS A 22 1.31 -21.61 -1.66
CA LYS A 22 0.96 -20.49 -0.77
C LYS A 22 2.02 -19.38 -0.74
N CYS A 23 2.99 -19.38 -1.66
CA CYS A 23 4.07 -18.39 -1.68
C CYS A 23 3.52 -16.98 -1.91
N GLY A 24 3.85 -16.03 -1.02
CA GLY A 24 3.43 -14.64 -1.13
C GLY A 24 1.98 -14.33 -0.71
N THR A 25 1.30 -15.28 -0.05
CA THR A 25 -0.05 -15.11 0.51
C THR A 25 -0.10 -14.36 1.86
N GLY A 26 1.08 -14.08 2.44
CA GLY A 26 1.28 -13.25 3.64
C GLY A 26 1.55 -11.79 3.30
N CYS A 27 2.67 -11.23 3.76
CA CYS A 27 3.02 -9.81 3.51
C CYS A 27 3.47 -9.48 2.07
N GLY A 28 3.55 -10.48 1.19
CA GLY A 28 4.02 -10.33 -0.19
C GLY A 28 5.51 -9.99 -0.37
N GLY A 29 6.28 -9.83 0.71
CA GLY A 29 7.70 -9.40 0.64
C GLY A 29 8.62 -10.36 -0.13
N CYS A 30 8.28 -11.65 -0.18
CA CYS A 30 9.02 -12.66 -0.94
C CYS A 30 8.70 -12.67 -2.44
N MET A 31 7.60 -12.04 -2.88
CA MET A 31 7.11 -12.14 -4.26
C MET A 31 8.14 -11.79 -5.34
N PRO A 32 8.97 -10.72 -5.20
CA PRO A 32 9.98 -10.41 -6.20
C PRO A 32 11.04 -11.52 -6.34
N LEU A 33 11.47 -12.09 -5.21
CA LEU A 33 12.44 -13.18 -5.19
C LEU A 33 11.84 -14.45 -5.78
N SER A 34 10.63 -14.82 -5.36
CA SER A 34 9.93 -16.01 -5.86
C SER A 34 9.67 -15.92 -7.36
N THR A 35 9.29 -14.75 -7.87
CA THR A 35 9.12 -14.49 -9.31
C THR A 35 10.45 -14.65 -10.05
N SER A 36 11.55 -14.12 -9.51
CA SER A 36 12.88 -14.29 -10.10
C SER A 36 13.31 -15.75 -10.14
N ILE A 37 13.04 -16.52 -9.08
CA ILE A 37 13.35 -17.96 -9.01
C ILE A 37 12.50 -18.73 -10.03
N LEU A 38 11.19 -18.46 -10.09
CA LEU A 38 10.26 -19.07 -11.04
C LEU A 38 10.72 -18.82 -12.48
N ASN A 39 11.00 -17.57 -12.84
CA ASN A 39 11.44 -17.22 -14.20
C ASN A 39 12.78 -17.90 -14.55
N LYS A 40 13.72 -17.97 -13.61
CA LYS A 40 14.98 -18.67 -13.84
C LYS A 40 14.75 -20.18 -14.06
N ALA A 41 13.92 -20.80 -13.23
CA ALA A 41 13.59 -22.22 -13.34
C ALA A 41 12.85 -22.55 -14.65
N LEU A 42 11.91 -21.69 -15.08
CA LEU A 42 11.21 -21.84 -16.36
C LEU A 42 12.18 -21.76 -17.54
N LYS A 43 13.10 -20.79 -17.51
CA LYS A 43 14.15 -20.65 -18.54
C LYS A 43 15.07 -21.87 -18.59
N GLU A 44 15.49 -22.38 -17.43
CA GLU A 44 16.29 -23.62 -17.34
C GLU A 44 15.53 -24.86 -17.83
N ALA A 45 14.20 -24.88 -17.71
CA ALA A 45 13.32 -25.92 -18.23
C ALA A 45 12.99 -25.75 -19.73
N GLY A 46 13.61 -24.79 -20.43
CA GLY A 46 13.36 -24.52 -21.85
C GLY A 46 12.01 -23.86 -22.15
N VAL A 47 11.30 -23.39 -21.12
CA VAL A 47 10.04 -22.65 -21.28
C VAL A 47 10.36 -21.20 -21.60
N GLU A 48 9.74 -20.67 -22.66
CA GLU A 48 9.86 -19.27 -23.01
C GLU A 48 9.30 -18.39 -21.89
N VAL A 49 10.15 -17.56 -21.30
CA VAL A 49 9.75 -16.63 -20.25
C VAL A 49 9.33 -15.33 -20.92
N SER A 50 8.03 -15.10 -20.97
CA SER A 50 7.46 -13.86 -21.47
C SER A 50 7.90 -12.66 -20.62
N ASN A 51 8.21 -11.55 -21.29
CA ASN A 51 8.48 -10.24 -20.66
C ASN A 51 7.21 -9.40 -20.49
N HIS A 52 6.03 -9.97 -20.73
CA HIS A 52 4.75 -9.30 -20.61
C HIS A 52 4.53 -8.79 -19.18
N LEU A 53 3.90 -7.61 -19.06
CA LEU A 53 3.58 -7.02 -17.77
C LEU A 53 2.59 -7.89 -16.98
N CYS A 54 1.55 -8.40 -17.64
CA CYS A 54 0.52 -9.29 -17.09
C CYS A 54 -0.35 -9.87 -18.23
N GLY A 55 -1.44 -10.57 -17.90
CA GLY A 55 -2.42 -11.09 -18.86
C GLY A 55 -2.96 -10.03 -19.82
N HIS A 56 -3.12 -8.78 -19.37
CA HIS A 56 -3.72 -7.68 -20.16
C HIS A 56 -2.77 -7.00 -21.16
N PHE A 57 -1.45 -7.06 -20.97
CA PHE A 57 -0.48 -6.34 -21.81
C PHE A 57 0.66 -7.25 -22.26
N ALA A 58 0.83 -7.40 -23.57
CA ALA A 58 1.90 -8.18 -24.20
C ALA A 58 3.25 -7.42 -24.29
N TYR A 59 3.50 -6.51 -23.35
CA TYR A 59 4.63 -5.60 -23.37
C TYR A 59 5.30 -5.57 -22.00
N SER A 60 6.61 -5.33 -21.96
CA SER A 60 7.30 -5.03 -20.70
C SER A 60 6.91 -3.64 -20.18
N ARG A 61 7.25 -3.34 -18.91
CA ARG A 61 7.07 -1.97 -18.39
C ARG A 61 7.83 -0.95 -19.23
N GLN A 62 9.04 -1.29 -19.66
CA GLN A 62 9.93 -0.42 -20.44
C GLN A 62 9.31 -0.11 -21.81
N ASP A 63 8.77 -1.12 -22.49
CA ASP A 63 8.05 -0.93 -23.75
C ASP A 63 6.83 -0.03 -23.56
N LEU A 64 6.02 -0.29 -22.53
CA LEU A 64 4.86 0.54 -22.20
C LEU A 64 5.25 1.98 -21.88
N TYR A 65 6.36 2.20 -21.17
CA TYR A 65 6.88 3.54 -20.91
C TYR A 65 7.15 4.30 -22.21
N GLN A 66 7.84 3.66 -23.17
CA GLN A 66 8.13 4.26 -24.47
C GLN A 66 6.85 4.51 -25.27
N ILE A 67 5.96 3.52 -25.36
CA ILE A 67 4.69 3.62 -26.08
C ILE A 67 3.86 4.80 -25.54
N ILE A 68 3.66 4.87 -24.22
CA ILE A 68 2.88 5.92 -23.56
C ILE A 68 3.50 7.30 -23.84
N LYS A 69 4.82 7.41 -23.72
CA LYS A 69 5.56 8.65 -23.99
C LYS A 69 5.41 9.09 -25.45
N PHE A 70 5.68 8.22 -26.41
CA PHE A 70 5.66 8.55 -27.84
C PHE A 70 4.26 8.85 -28.36
N LYS A 71 3.26 8.06 -27.94
CA LYS A 71 1.86 8.28 -28.30
C LYS A 71 1.19 9.36 -27.45
N LYS A 72 1.87 9.91 -26.43
CA LYS A 72 1.37 10.94 -25.50
C LYS A 72 0.07 10.53 -24.80
N LEU A 73 -0.05 9.26 -24.42
CA LEU A 73 -1.24 8.73 -23.74
C LEU A 73 -1.30 9.28 -22.30
N LYS A 74 -2.50 9.60 -21.80
CA LYS A 74 -2.68 10.38 -20.55
C LYS A 74 -3.43 9.66 -19.43
N ASP A 75 -4.13 8.58 -19.73
CA ASP A 75 -4.97 7.86 -18.78
C ASP A 75 -4.94 6.35 -19.06
N PHE A 76 -5.35 5.55 -18.08
CA PHE A 76 -5.29 4.10 -18.16
C PHE A 76 -6.18 3.54 -19.27
N THR A 77 -7.37 4.11 -19.46
CA THR A 77 -8.37 3.62 -20.41
C THR A 77 -7.90 3.78 -21.84
N THR A 78 -7.30 4.93 -22.17
CA THR A 78 -6.66 5.18 -23.47
C THR A 78 -5.46 4.26 -23.68
N VAL A 79 -4.66 3.98 -22.64
CA VAL A 79 -3.57 3.00 -22.73
C VAL A 79 -4.10 1.59 -23.02
N MET A 80 -5.13 1.16 -22.29
CA MET A 80 -5.74 -0.15 -22.45
C MET A 80 -6.37 -0.32 -23.85
N SER A 81 -7.11 0.68 -24.33
CA SER A 81 -7.74 0.64 -25.66
C SER A 81 -6.73 0.68 -26.81
N THR A 82 -5.57 1.29 -26.60
CA THR A 82 -4.54 1.43 -27.65
C THR A 82 -3.63 0.21 -27.76
N VAL A 83 -3.21 -0.37 -26.63
CA VAL A 83 -2.20 -1.45 -26.61
C VAL A 83 -2.51 -2.64 -25.68
N GLY A 84 -3.65 -2.62 -25.01
CA GLY A 84 -4.14 -3.75 -24.23
C GLY A 84 -4.66 -4.87 -25.15
N LYS A 85 -4.63 -6.11 -24.66
CA LYS A 85 -5.20 -7.25 -25.40
C LYS A 85 -6.71 -7.19 -25.55
N LYS A 86 -7.38 -6.56 -24.57
CA LYS A 86 -8.83 -6.33 -24.54
C LYS A 86 -9.07 -4.86 -24.23
N ALA A 87 -9.63 -4.13 -25.19
CA ALA A 87 -9.69 -2.66 -25.17
C ALA A 87 -10.54 -2.10 -24.02
N ASP A 88 -11.59 -2.82 -23.61
CA ASP A 88 -12.55 -2.47 -22.56
C ASP A 88 -12.22 -3.12 -21.19
N SER A 89 -11.02 -3.69 -21.03
CA SER A 89 -10.64 -4.36 -19.80
C SER A 89 -10.43 -3.39 -18.65
N LEU A 90 -10.87 -3.79 -17.45
CA LEU A 90 -10.54 -3.09 -16.22
C LEU A 90 -9.07 -3.31 -15.79
N GLY A 91 -8.29 -4.17 -16.44
CA GLY A 91 -6.94 -4.51 -15.97
C GLY A 91 -6.92 -5.22 -14.61
N CYS A 92 -5.76 -5.26 -13.96
CA CYS A 92 -5.55 -5.92 -12.67
C CYS A 92 -4.68 -5.11 -11.70
N GLU A 93 -4.48 -5.65 -10.50
CA GLU A 93 -3.61 -5.13 -9.45
C GLU A 93 -2.12 -5.04 -9.85
N VAL A 94 -1.74 -5.58 -11.01
CA VAL A 94 -0.38 -5.47 -11.56
C VAL A 94 -0.28 -4.31 -12.55
N CYS A 95 -1.14 -4.27 -13.58
CA CYS A 95 -0.97 -3.32 -14.67
C CYS A 95 -1.50 -1.92 -14.38
N ARG A 96 -2.58 -1.79 -13.59
CA ARG A 96 -3.09 -0.48 -13.15
C ARG A 96 -2.02 0.33 -12.44
N PRO A 97 -1.46 -0.11 -11.29
CA PRO A 97 -0.42 0.66 -10.59
C PRO A 97 0.86 0.84 -11.42
N ALA A 98 1.20 -0.11 -12.29
CA ALA A 98 2.36 0.05 -13.17
C ALA A 98 2.16 1.18 -14.20
N ILE A 99 0.99 1.26 -14.84
CA ILE A 99 0.64 2.34 -15.77
C ILE A 99 0.50 3.66 -15.02
N GLY A 100 -0.13 3.67 -13.83
CA GLY A 100 -0.24 4.85 -12.98
C GLY A 100 1.13 5.42 -12.61
N SER A 101 2.08 4.55 -12.25
CA SER A 101 3.47 4.92 -12.02
C SER A 101 4.14 5.54 -13.26
N ILE A 102 3.92 4.97 -14.46
CA ILE A 102 4.46 5.52 -15.71
C ILE A 102 3.87 6.91 -15.99
N LEU A 103 2.55 7.05 -15.93
CA LEU A 103 1.86 8.32 -16.17
C LEU A 103 2.32 9.41 -15.20
N SER A 104 2.39 9.10 -13.90
CA SER A 104 2.89 10.04 -12.89
C SER A 104 4.37 10.40 -13.10
N SER A 105 5.18 9.47 -13.60
CA SER A 105 6.61 9.75 -13.87
C SER A 105 6.82 10.59 -15.13
N LEU A 106 5.91 10.51 -16.10
CA LEU A 106 5.97 11.27 -17.35
C LEU A 106 5.36 12.66 -17.25
N TYR A 107 4.27 12.81 -16.50
CA TYR A 107 3.47 14.04 -16.50
C TYR A 107 3.30 14.66 -15.12
N ASN A 108 3.43 13.87 -14.06
CA ASN A 108 3.25 14.31 -12.67
C ASN A 108 1.93 15.09 -12.44
N ASP A 109 0.88 14.66 -13.15
CA ASP A 109 -0.46 15.18 -12.97
C ASP A 109 -1.00 14.84 -11.58
N TRP A 110 -2.00 15.60 -11.14
CA TRP A 110 -2.55 15.45 -9.80
C TRP A 110 -3.17 14.06 -9.62
N ILE A 111 -2.65 13.29 -8.66
CA ILE A 111 -2.92 11.86 -8.53
C ILE A 111 -4.37 11.52 -8.13
N MET A 112 -5.07 12.47 -7.52
CA MET A 112 -6.49 12.36 -7.19
C MET A 112 -7.41 12.86 -8.30
N ALA A 113 -6.87 13.27 -9.45
CA ALA A 113 -7.69 13.54 -10.63
C ALA A 113 -8.51 12.28 -10.95
N PRO A 114 -9.79 12.42 -11.32
CA PRO A 114 -10.68 11.26 -11.33
C PRO A 114 -10.24 10.11 -12.25
N GLN A 115 -9.69 10.44 -13.42
CA GLN A 115 -9.13 9.48 -14.38
C GLN A 115 -7.88 8.73 -13.87
N LEU A 116 -7.21 9.24 -12.82
CA LEU A 116 -6.01 8.64 -12.24
C LEU A 116 -6.28 7.90 -10.92
N ARG A 117 -7.43 8.14 -10.27
CA ARG A 117 -7.70 7.74 -8.89
C ARG A 117 -7.63 6.22 -8.61
N GLN A 118 -8.14 5.38 -9.53
CA GLN A 118 -8.04 3.89 -9.43
C GLN A 118 -6.81 3.31 -10.11
N THR A 119 -5.99 4.14 -10.74
CA THR A 119 -4.78 3.67 -11.43
C THR A 119 -3.62 3.55 -10.45
N GLN A 120 -3.77 4.06 -9.23
CA GLN A 120 -2.70 4.18 -8.25
C GLN A 120 -2.87 3.16 -7.11
N ASP A 121 -1.79 2.89 -6.38
CA ASP A 121 -1.88 2.09 -5.16
C ASP A 121 -2.73 2.82 -4.10
N THR A 122 -3.39 2.06 -3.22
CA THR A 122 -4.32 2.60 -2.22
C THR A 122 -3.74 3.75 -1.39
N ASN A 123 -2.43 3.72 -1.12
CA ASN A 123 -1.79 4.78 -0.34
C ASN A 123 -1.74 6.13 -1.10
N ASP A 124 -1.53 6.10 -2.43
CA ASP A 124 -1.58 7.31 -3.26
C ASP A 124 -3.02 7.81 -3.45
N ARG A 125 -4.02 6.93 -3.42
CA ARG A 125 -5.45 7.31 -3.53
C ARG A 125 -5.91 8.27 -2.42
N TYR A 126 -5.39 8.10 -1.20
CA TYR A 126 -5.73 8.91 -0.02
C TYR A 126 -4.58 9.79 0.47
N LEU A 127 -3.49 9.90 -0.30
CA LEU A 127 -2.32 10.70 0.04
C LEU A 127 -1.77 10.38 1.46
N ALA A 128 -1.87 9.13 1.90
CA ALA A 128 -1.48 8.68 3.23
C ALA A 128 -1.27 7.16 3.24
N ASN A 129 -0.36 6.64 4.08
CA ASN A 129 -0.21 5.18 4.18
C ASN A 129 -1.32 4.60 5.03
N MET A 130 -2.01 3.61 4.50
CA MET A 130 -2.95 2.79 5.26
C MET A 130 -2.20 1.93 6.29
N GLN A 131 -2.73 1.88 7.51
CA GLN A 131 -2.24 1.10 8.64
C GLN A 131 -3.06 -0.19 8.80
N ARG A 132 -2.64 -1.04 9.75
CA ARG A 132 -3.18 -2.40 9.91
C ARG A 132 -4.67 -2.48 10.22
N ASP A 133 -5.22 -1.42 10.82
CA ASP A 133 -6.61 -1.26 11.23
C ASP A 133 -7.45 -0.43 10.23
N GLY A 134 -6.86 -0.01 9.11
CA GLY A 134 -7.49 0.88 8.12
C GLY A 134 -7.38 2.37 8.44
N THR A 135 -6.71 2.76 9.53
CA THR A 135 -6.32 4.16 9.78
C THR A 135 -5.13 4.56 8.90
N TYR A 136 -4.69 5.81 9.00
CA TYR A 136 -3.68 6.39 8.12
C TYR A 136 -2.51 7.03 8.88
N SER A 137 -1.35 7.10 8.24
CA SER A 137 -0.19 7.86 8.73
C SER A 137 -0.16 9.27 8.15
N VAL A 138 0.14 10.26 8.99
CA VAL A 138 0.42 11.65 8.61
C VAL A 138 1.90 11.93 8.81
N VAL A 139 2.59 12.31 7.73
CA VAL A 139 4.05 12.53 7.75
C VAL A 139 4.34 13.83 6.98
N PRO A 140 4.47 14.98 7.68
CA PRO A 140 4.88 16.22 7.04
C PRO A 140 6.32 16.14 6.55
N ARG A 141 6.65 16.95 5.54
CA ARG A 141 7.99 17.06 5.00
C ARG A 141 8.87 17.88 5.94
N LEU A 142 10.00 17.30 6.36
CA LEU A 142 11.07 17.97 7.09
C LEU A 142 12.36 17.85 6.27
N ALA A 143 12.57 18.80 5.35
CA ALA A 143 13.71 18.75 4.43
C ALA A 143 15.03 18.78 5.21
N ALA A 144 15.97 17.89 4.85
CA ALA A 144 17.23 17.70 5.55
C ALA A 144 17.12 17.35 7.05
N GLY A 145 15.91 17.08 7.55
CA GLY A 145 15.63 16.88 8.97
C GLY A 145 15.48 18.16 9.80
N GLU A 146 15.38 19.33 9.16
CA GLU A 146 15.22 20.61 9.85
C GLU A 146 13.76 20.89 10.21
N ILE A 147 13.55 21.44 11.40
CA ILE A 147 12.24 21.87 11.90
C ILE A 147 12.40 23.07 12.83
N THR A 148 11.52 24.06 12.72
CA THR A 148 11.50 25.21 13.63
C THR A 148 10.84 24.83 14.95
N PRO A 149 11.15 25.49 16.08
CA PRO A 149 10.44 25.28 17.34
C PRO A 149 8.93 25.48 17.23
N ALA A 150 8.48 26.45 16.42
CA ALA A 150 7.06 26.68 16.16
C ALA A 150 6.41 25.53 15.38
N GLY A 151 7.05 25.05 14.31
CA GLY A 151 6.57 23.89 13.56
C GLY A 151 6.53 22.61 14.41
N LEU A 152 7.52 22.42 15.29
CA LEU A 152 7.55 21.29 16.22
C LEU A 152 6.37 21.32 17.20
N LYS A 153 6.00 22.51 17.71
CA LYS A 153 4.80 22.70 18.55
C LYS A 153 3.53 22.30 17.79
N VAL A 154 3.35 22.78 16.56
CA VAL A 154 2.17 22.44 15.75
C VAL A 154 2.04 20.94 15.53
N ILE A 155 3.15 20.23 15.25
CA ILE A 155 3.11 18.76 15.12
C ILE A 155 2.67 18.11 16.44
N GLY A 156 3.17 18.60 17.58
CA GLY A 156 2.76 18.12 18.90
C GLY A 156 1.28 18.35 19.19
N GLU A 157 0.79 19.56 18.94
CA GLU A 157 -0.63 19.93 19.12
C GLU A 157 -1.56 19.09 18.25
N VAL A 158 -1.22 18.89 16.97
CA VAL A 158 -1.97 18.01 16.06
C VAL A 158 -1.96 16.57 16.54
N ALA A 159 -0.81 16.05 17.00
CA ALA A 159 -0.73 14.70 17.50
C ALA A 159 -1.59 14.49 18.76
N GLU A 160 -1.58 15.46 19.68
CA GLU A 160 -2.38 15.43 20.91
C GLU A 160 -3.88 15.51 20.62
N GLU A 161 -4.31 16.48 19.79
CA GLU A 161 -5.72 16.71 19.45
C GLU A 161 -6.40 15.51 18.79
N TYR A 162 -5.68 14.80 17.91
CA TYR A 162 -6.20 13.65 17.18
C TYR A 162 -5.76 12.30 17.77
N GLY A 163 -5.09 12.29 18.93
CA GLY A 163 -4.64 11.07 19.63
C GLY A 163 -3.68 10.21 18.79
N LEU A 164 -2.80 10.84 18.01
CA LEU A 164 -1.93 10.16 17.06
C LEU A 164 -0.67 9.60 17.74
N TYR A 165 -0.35 8.34 17.47
CA TYR A 165 0.93 7.75 17.87
C TYR A 165 2.07 8.45 17.14
N THR A 166 3.10 8.91 17.85
CA THR A 166 4.22 9.66 17.29
C THR A 166 5.53 8.88 17.35
N LYS A 167 6.34 8.99 16.29
CA LYS A 167 7.64 8.32 16.21
C LYS A 167 8.64 9.07 15.36
N ILE A 168 9.84 9.26 15.88
CA ILE A 168 10.99 9.76 15.10
C ILE A 168 11.51 8.63 14.20
N THR A 169 11.71 8.94 12.92
CA THR A 169 12.18 7.98 11.91
C THR A 169 13.67 8.10 11.65
N GLY A 170 14.28 7.01 11.17
CA GLY A 170 15.67 7.03 10.68
C GLY A 170 15.89 7.90 9.43
N GLY A 171 14.84 8.51 8.88
CA GLY A 171 14.89 9.49 7.80
C GLY A 171 14.83 10.95 8.27
N GLN A 172 15.01 11.20 9.57
CA GLN A 172 14.89 12.52 10.22
C GLN A 172 13.51 13.14 10.04
N ARG A 173 12.47 12.34 10.30
CA ARG A 173 11.06 12.78 10.24
C ARG A 173 10.30 12.38 11.48
N ILE A 174 9.15 13.02 11.69
CA ILE A 174 8.18 12.67 12.72
C ILE A 174 6.98 12.05 12.02
N ASP A 175 6.73 10.76 12.27
CA ASP A 175 5.55 10.07 11.78
C ASP A 175 4.45 10.16 12.85
N MET A 176 3.23 10.45 12.42
CA MET A 176 2.01 10.40 13.23
C MET A 176 1.10 9.30 12.68
N PHE A 177 0.61 8.37 13.51
CA PHE A 177 -0.20 7.22 13.08
C PHE A 177 -1.55 7.17 13.80
N GLY A 178 -2.52 6.49 13.20
CA GLY A 178 -3.87 6.34 13.78
C GLY A 178 -4.88 7.36 13.28
N ALA A 179 -4.53 8.19 12.29
CA ALA A 179 -5.44 9.20 11.75
C ALA A 179 -6.60 8.51 11.03
N LYS A 180 -7.85 8.85 11.40
CA LYS A 180 -9.03 8.34 10.69
C LYS A 180 -9.12 9.00 9.32
N LYS A 181 -9.67 8.28 8.34
CA LYS A 181 -9.79 8.76 6.94
C LYS A 181 -10.43 10.15 6.87
N GLN A 182 -11.53 10.34 7.59
CA GLN A 182 -12.31 11.57 7.65
C GLN A 182 -11.61 12.75 8.33
N ASP A 183 -10.62 12.49 9.18
CA ASP A 183 -9.89 13.52 9.92
C ASP A 183 -8.70 14.08 9.13
N LEU A 184 -8.26 13.37 8.08
CA LEU A 184 -7.08 13.74 7.30
C LEU A 184 -7.14 15.18 6.75
N PRO A 185 -8.24 15.66 6.13
CA PRO A 185 -8.28 17.04 5.64
C PRO A 185 -8.12 18.09 6.75
N ALA A 186 -8.71 17.86 7.92
CA ALA A 186 -8.61 18.78 9.05
C ALA A 186 -7.18 18.80 9.63
N ILE A 187 -6.58 17.62 9.81
CA ILE A 187 -5.18 17.48 10.23
C ILE A 187 -4.25 18.22 9.27
N TRP A 188 -4.39 17.97 7.97
CA TRP A 188 -3.54 18.61 6.96
C TRP A 188 -3.80 20.10 6.78
N THR A 189 -5.00 20.59 7.10
CA THR A 189 -5.27 22.04 7.14
C THR A 189 -4.34 22.72 8.14
N LYS A 190 -4.30 22.24 9.39
CA LYS A 190 -3.42 22.78 10.44
C LYS A 190 -1.94 22.71 10.05
N LEU A 191 -1.51 21.60 9.46
CA LEU A 191 -0.13 21.43 9.01
C LEU A 191 0.24 22.36 7.85
N VAL A 192 -0.63 22.50 6.85
CA VAL A 192 -0.41 23.38 5.69
C VAL A 192 -0.40 24.85 6.11
N ASP A 193 -1.28 25.26 7.02
CA ASP A 193 -1.33 26.62 7.56
C ASP A 193 -0.05 26.96 8.34
N ALA A 194 0.57 25.95 8.97
CA ALA A 194 1.89 26.07 9.60
C ALA A 194 3.08 25.97 8.63
N GLY A 195 2.82 25.85 7.31
CA GLY A 195 3.84 25.84 6.26
C GLY A 195 4.39 24.46 5.91
N PHE A 196 3.81 23.37 6.43
CA PHE A 196 4.24 22.02 6.06
C PHE A 196 3.69 21.57 4.69
N GLU A 197 4.49 20.78 3.99
CA GLU A 197 4.09 20.07 2.77
C GLU A 197 3.97 18.56 3.02
N SER A 198 3.32 17.85 2.08
CA SER A 198 3.32 16.39 2.05
C SER A 198 4.75 15.83 2.06
N GLY A 199 5.04 14.97 3.03
CA GLY A 199 6.27 14.17 3.05
C GLY A 199 6.27 13.07 1.99
N HIS A 200 5.16 12.81 1.30
CA HIS A 200 5.00 11.72 0.33
C HIS A 200 5.43 10.36 0.89
N ALA A 201 5.20 10.16 2.19
CA ALA A 201 5.53 8.90 2.86
C ALA A 201 4.67 7.72 2.36
N TYR A 202 3.62 7.97 1.58
CA TYR A 202 2.78 6.97 0.92
C TYR A 202 3.31 6.54 -0.43
N GLY A 203 3.68 7.50 -1.27
CA GLY A 203 4.01 7.24 -2.67
C GLY A 203 5.26 6.39 -2.88
N LYS A 204 5.34 5.78 -4.06
CA LYS A 204 6.60 5.32 -4.67
C LYS A 204 7.34 6.54 -5.24
N ALA A 205 7.86 7.36 -4.33
CA ALA A 205 8.46 8.65 -4.61
C ALA A 205 9.81 8.84 -3.87
N LEU A 206 10.46 10.00 -4.05
CA LEU A 206 11.49 10.42 -3.11
C LEU A 206 10.90 10.46 -1.70
N ARG A 207 11.49 9.67 -0.79
CA ARG A 207 11.05 9.63 0.60
C ARG A 207 11.70 10.67 1.48
N THR A 208 13.02 10.81 1.46
CA THR A 208 13.77 11.75 2.32
C THR A 208 15.18 11.88 1.77
N VAL A 209 15.82 13.03 2.02
CA VAL A 209 17.26 13.20 1.89
C VAL A 209 17.84 13.44 3.28
N LYS A 210 18.35 12.38 3.91
CA LYS A 210 18.95 12.45 5.25
C LYS A 210 20.23 13.27 5.19
N SER A 211 20.46 14.14 6.16
CA SER A 211 21.69 14.92 6.27
C SER A 211 22.37 14.73 7.63
N CYS A 212 23.67 14.99 7.71
CA CYS A 212 24.26 15.35 8.99
C CYS A 212 24.34 16.88 9.10
N VAL A 213 24.64 17.39 10.29
CA VAL A 213 24.73 18.84 10.55
C VAL A 213 25.86 19.56 9.79
N GLY A 214 26.70 18.82 9.05
CA GLY A 214 27.66 19.38 8.09
C GLY A 214 28.70 20.32 8.68
N SER A 215 29.31 21.14 7.83
CA SER A 215 30.23 22.23 8.23
C SER A 215 29.54 23.36 9.00
N THR A 216 28.20 23.40 9.02
CA THR A 216 27.42 24.38 9.77
C THR A 216 27.62 24.24 11.29
N TRP A 217 27.73 23.01 11.80
CA TRP A 217 27.84 22.74 13.24
C TRP A 217 28.91 21.73 13.63
N CYS A 218 29.20 20.74 12.78
CA CYS A 218 30.15 19.69 13.14
C CYS A 218 31.58 20.20 12.98
N ARG A 219 32.40 20.05 14.03
CA ARG A 219 33.85 20.36 13.98
C ARG A 219 34.64 19.58 12.93
N TYR A 220 34.07 18.50 12.39
CA TYR A 220 34.65 17.68 11.32
C TYR A 220 33.97 17.90 9.96
N GLY A 221 32.95 18.75 9.91
CA GLY A 221 32.21 19.03 8.69
C GLY A 221 33.10 19.73 7.67
N VAL A 222 33.22 19.13 6.49
CA VAL A 222 33.96 19.67 5.35
C VAL A 222 33.01 20.40 4.42
N GLY A 223 31.89 19.77 4.07
CA GLY A 223 30.86 20.34 3.20
C GLY A 223 29.58 20.70 3.95
N ASP A 224 28.83 21.66 3.39
CA ASP A 224 27.47 21.98 3.80
C ASP A 224 26.51 20.87 3.32
N SER A 225 26.36 19.84 4.14
CA SER A 225 25.45 18.73 3.86
C SER A 225 23.99 19.07 4.08
N VAL A 226 23.69 20.02 4.97
CA VAL A 226 22.31 20.40 5.30
C VAL A 226 21.71 21.17 4.12
N GLY A 227 22.39 22.22 3.65
CA GLY A 227 21.92 23.03 2.52
C GLY A 227 21.83 22.22 1.22
N LEU A 228 22.77 21.31 0.97
CA LEU A 228 22.69 20.42 -0.19
C LEU A 228 21.59 19.37 -0.06
N ALA A 229 21.37 18.77 1.11
CA ALA A 229 20.25 17.86 1.33
C ALA A 229 18.89 18.56 1.14
N HIS A 230 18.76 19.79 1.65
CA HIS A 230 17.56 20.60 1.49
C HIS A 230 17.28 20.88 0.01
N GLU A 231 18.31 21.29 -0.76
CA GLU A 231 18.18 21.51 -2.19
C GLU A 231 17.74 20.24 -2.92
N LEU A 232 18.38 19.11 -2.68
CA LEU A 232 18.06 17.85 -3.36
C LEU A 232 16.68 17.32 -2.97
N GLU A 233 16.28 17.46 -1.70
CA GLU A 233 14.93 17.08 -1.26
C GLU A 233 13.86 17.97 -1.88
N THR A 234 14.14 19.27 -2.03
CA THR A 234 13.26 20.24 -2.68
C THR A 234 13.23 20.06 -4.19
N ARG A 235 14.33 19.64 -4.82
CA ARG A 235 14.39 19.37 -6.26
C ARG A 235 13.58 18.13 -6.61
N TYR A 236 13.75 17.03 -5.86
CA TYR A 236 13.14 15.74 -6.21
C TYR A 236 11.83 15.44 -5.48
N LYS A 237 11.26 16.39 -4.73
CA LYS A 237 9.95 16.20 -4.09
C LYS A 237 8.85 15.98 -5.14
N GLY A 238 7.91 15.10 -4.82
CA GLY A 238 6.79 14.76 -5.71
C GLY A 238 7.12 13.76 -6.82
N ILE A 239 8.39 13.65 -7.26
CA ILE A 239 8.80 12.70 -8.32
C ILE A 239 8.37 11.28 -7.94
N ARG A 240 7.47 10.71 -8.74
CA ARG A 240 7.11 9.29 -8.69
C ARG A 240 8.12 8.47 -9.49
N ALA A 241 8.33 7.24 -9.06
CA ALA A 241 9.33 6.33 -9.60
C ALA A 241 8.83 4.87 -9.49
N PRO A 242 9.48 3.91 -10.16
CA PRO A 242 9.10 2.49 -10.11
C PRO A 242 9.00 1.95 -8.68
N HIS A 243 9.85 2.45 -7.78
CA HIS A 243 9.76 2.24 -6.35
C HIS A 243 10.19 3.49 -5.57
N LYS A 244 9.91 3.52 -4.26
CA LYS A 244 10.42 4.54 -3.34
C LYS A 244 11.96 4.53 -3.31
N PHE A 245 12.55 5.72 -3.24
CA PHE A 245 14.00 5.93 -3.15
C PHE A 245 14.35 7.00 -2.11
N LYS A 246 15.58 6.97 -1.60
CA LYS A 246 16.07 7.85 -0.53
C LYS A 246 17.44 8.42 -0.89
N GLY A 247 17.72 9.62 -0.41
CA GLY A 247 19.03 10.27 -0.47
C GLY A 247 19.71 10.32 0.90
N GLY A 248 21.04 10.44 0.89
CA GLY A 248 21.81 10.75 2.10
C GLY A 248 23.01 11.63 1.78
N ILE A 249 23.20 12.73 2.51
CA ILE A 249 24.26 13.72 2.28
C ILE A 249 25.10 13.86 3.53
N SER A 250 26.36 13.47 3.46
CA SER A 250 27.31 13.56 4.57
C SER A 250 28.34 14.65 4.30
N GLY A 251 28.48 15.56 5.27
CA GLY A 251 29.46 16.65 5.18
C GLY A 251 30.92 16.20 5.35
N CYS A 252 31.20 14.91 5.57
CA CYS A 252 32.56 14.35 5.64
C CYS A 252 32.52 12.82 5.56
N VAL A 253 33.68 12.19 5.46
CA VAL A 253 33.88 10.73 5.38
C VAL A 253 33.39 9.92 6.59
N ARG A 254 33.02 10.56 7.71
CA ARG A 254 32.42 9.88 8.88
C ARG A 254 30.99 9.45 8.65
N GLU A 255 30.37 9.92 7.56
CA GLU A 255 29.21 9.24 6.99
C GLU A 255 27.96 9.22 7.89
N CYS A 256 27.78 10.19 8.79
CA CYS A 256 26.66 10.19 9.75
C CYS A 256 25.25 10.20 9.11
N ALA A 257 25.15 10.54 7.81
CA ALA A 257 23.89 10.50 7.08
C ALA A 257 23.55 9.13 6.45
N GLU A 258 24.46 8.14 6.53
CA GLU A 258 24.28 6.83 5.88
C GLU A 258 24.05 6.94 4.37
N ALA A 259 24.63 7.95 3.72
CA ALA A 259 24.70 8.17 2.28
C ALA A 259 24.97 6.89 1.46
N GLN A 260 25.90 6.04 1.88
CA GLN A 260 26.20 4.77 1.20
C GLN A 260 25.12 3.71 1.44
N GLY A 261 24.21 3.89 2.40
CA GLY A 261 23.06 3.02 2.64
C GLY A 261 21.79 3.41 1.87
N LYS A 262 21.82 4.49 1.07
CA LYS A 262 20.65 5.02 0.35
C LYS A 262 20.75 4.82 -1.16
N ASP A 263 19.63 5.02 -1.85
CA ASP A 263 19.51 4.84 -3.30
C ASP A 263 20.46 5.78 -4.07
N PHE A 264 20.70 6.99 -3.54
CA PHE A 264 21.81 7.87 -3.89
C PHE A 264 22.41 8.54 -2.66
N GLY A 265 23.68 8.93 -2.71
CA GLY A 265 24.31 9.68 -1.62
C GLY A 265 25.50 10.51 -2.05
N LEU A 266 25.74 11.59 -1.32
CA LEU A 266 26.89 12.48 -1.54
C LEU A 266 27.73 12.58 -0.27
N ILE A 267 29.05 12.48 -0.42
CA ILE A 267 30.00 12.63 0.68
C ILE A 267 30.99 13.74 0.33
N ALA A 268 31.08 14.76 1.19
CA ALA A 268 31.98 15.88 0.94
C ALA A 268 33.45 15.47 1.08
N THR A 269 34.27 16.02 0.19
CA THR A 269 35.73 15.97 0.21
C THR A 269 36.26 17.41 0.26
N THR A 270 37.57 17.57 0.42
CA THR A 270 38.19 18.90 0.36
C THR A 270 38.17 19.51 -1.05
N LYS A 271 37.88 18.72 -2.09
CA LYS A 271 37.84 19.18 -3.49
C LYS A 271 36.41 19.30 -4.04
N GLY A 272 35.42 18.71 -3.39
CA GLY A 272 34.05 18.71 -3.86
C GLY A 272 33.21 17.62 -3.19
N TRP A 273 32.55 16.80 -4.00
CA TRP A 273 31.64 15.75 -3.56
C TRP A 273 31.91 14.44 -4.29
N ASN A 274 31.95 13.35 -3.54
CA ASN A 274 31.87 12.01 -4.09
C ASN A 274 30.40 11.59 -4.21
N VAL A 275 30.02 11.10 -5.38
CA VAL A 275 28.65 10.67 -5.70
C VAL A 275 28.58 9.16 -5.64
N TYR A 276 27.63 8.64 -4.86
CA TYR A 276 27.36 7.21 -4.70
C TYR A 276 25.94 6.89 -5.16
N VAL A 277 25.76 5.75 -5.83
CA VAL A 277 24.43 5.30 -6.28
C VAL A 277 24.23 3.80 -6.06
N GLY A 278 22.97 3.37 -5.99
CA GLY A 278 22.64 1.95 -5.97
C GLY A 278 22.62 1.30 -4.58
N GLY A 279 22.60 2.09 -3.51
CA GLY A 279 22.43 1.56 -2.16
C GLY A 279 20.97 1.31 -1.84
N ASN A 280 20.71 0.44 -0.87
CA ASN A 280 19.37 0.31 -0.32
C ASN A 280 19.41 -0.32 1.07
N GLY A 281 18.62 0.20 2.00
CA GLY A 281 18.14 -0.58 3.15
C GLY A 281 17.05 -1.59 2.74
N GLY A 282 16.69 -2.47 3.68
CA GLY A 282 15.59 -3.45 3.56
C GLY A 282 16.05 -4.89 3.79
N ALA A 283 15.24 -5.86 3.32
CA ALA A 283 15.48 -7.28 3.54
C ALA A 283 16.82 -7.81 2.94
N LYS A 284 17.29 -7.17 1.86
CA LYS A 284 18.63 -7.39 1.28
C LYS A 284 19.34 -6.04 1.19
N PRO A 285 20.06 -5.63 2.25
CA PRO A 285 20.79 -4.37 2.23
C PRO A 285 21.91 -4.42 1.19
N ARG A 286 22.23 -3.26 0.60
CA ARG A 286 23.34 -3.08 -0.34
C ARG A 286 23.93 -1.71 -0.13
N HIS A 287 25.26 -1.61 -0.16
CA HIS A 287 25.92 -0.32 -0.19
C HIS A 287 25.87 0.28 -1.61
N ALA A 288 25.70 1.59 -1.65
CA ALA A 288 25.87 2.40 -2.84
C ALA A 288 27.35 2.41 -3.20
N GLU A 289 27.63 2.47 -4.49
CA GLU A 289 28.98 2.46 -5.02
C GLU A 289 29.30 3.80 -5.67
N LEU A 290 30.58 4.15 -5.62
CA LEU A 290 31.11 5.41 -6.12
C LEU A 290 30.99 5.48 -7.65
N ILE A 291 30.33 6.52 -8.15
CA ILE A 291 30.15 6.73 -9.59
C ILE A 291 30.94 7.94 -10.12
N ALA A 292 31.16 8.95 -9.28
CA ALA A 292 31.98 10.11 -9.59
C ALA A 292 32.65 10.65 -8.32
N GLU A 293 33.86 11.19 -8.47
CA GLU A 293 34.72 11.64 -7.37
C GLU A 293 35.04 13.12 -7.50
N ASP A 294 35.18 13.81 -6.36
CA ASP A 294 35.66 15.19 -6.25
C ASP A 294 34.94 16.17 -7.21
N VAL A 295 33.64 15.94 -7.47
CA VAL A 295 32.88 16.79 -8.39
C VAL A 295 32.29 18.00 -7.69
N THR A 296 32.04 19.06 -8.46
CA THR A 296 31.33 20.24 -7.94
C THR A 296 29.87 19.89 -7.58
N ARG A 297 29.25 20.68 -6.68
CA ARG A 297 27.82 20.57 -6.32
C ARG A 297 26.91 20.50 -7.57
N ARG A 298 27.16 21.35 -8.56
CA ARG A 298 26.41 21.39 -9.83
C ARG A 298 26.55 20.09 -10.64
N GLN A 299 27.75 19.55 -10.73
CA GLN A 299 28.00 18.28 -11.43
C GLN A 299 27.33 17.11 -10.70
N ALA A 300 27.39 17.08 -9.36
CA ALA A 300 26.71 16.08 -8.56
C ALA A 300 25.20 16.05 -8.84
N ILE A 301 24.54 17.22 -8.84
CA ILE A 301 23.10 17.33 -9.17
C ILE A 301 22.80 16.80 -10.57
N LYS A 302 23.59 17.17 -11.59
CA LYS A 302 23.41 16.64 -12.96
C LYS A 302 23.53 15.12 -13.02
N ILE A 303 24.50 14.52 -12.32
CA ILE A 303 24.66 13.07 -12.27
C ILE A 303 23.43 12.41 -11.60
N LEU A 304 22.92 13.01 -10.53
CA LEU A 304 21.71 12.53 -9.86
C LEU A 304 20.45 12.67 -10.74
N ASP A 305 20.28 13.77 -11.46
CA ASP A 305 19.18 13.97 -12.41
C ASP A 305 19.17 12.85 -13.46
N ARG A 306 20.33 12.60 -14.07
CA ARG A 306 20.53 11.53 -15.06
C ARG A 306 20.25 10.16 -14.46
N PHE A 307 20.79 9.87 -13.27
CA PHE A 307 20.57 8.60 -12.57
C PHE A 307 19.09 8.34 -12.30
N ILE A 308 18.38 9.31 -11.71
CA ILE A 308 16.98 9.17 -11.32
C ILE A 308 16.10 9.00 -12.57
N LEU A 309 16.25 9.84 -13.59
CA LEU A 309 15.46 9.68 -14.82
C LEU A 309 15.76 8.40 -15.57
N PHE A 310 17.02 8.01 -15.67
CA PHE A 310 17.37 6.77 -16.36
C PHE A 310 16.81 5.54 -15.62
N TYR A 311 16.84 5.53 -14.28
CA TYR A 311 16.16 4.54 -13.45
C TYR A 311 14.64 4.52 -13.69
N ILE A 312 13.98 5.68 -13.67
CA ILE A 312 12.54 5.82 -13.89
C ILE A 312 12.12 5.21 -15.24
N ARG A 313 12.91 5.43 -16.28
CA ARG A 313 12.65 4.92 -17.64
C ARG A 313 12.84 3.42 -17.76
N SER A 314 13.86 2.86 -17.10
CA SER A 314 14.39 1.54 -17.46
C SER A 314 14.19 0.43 -16.43
N ALA A 315 13.88 0.75 -15.17
CA ALA A 315 13.62 -0.27 -14.16
C ALA A 315 12.24 -0.93 -14.31
N ASP A 316 12.06 -2.13 -13.79
CA ASP A 316 10.76 -2.81 -13.75
C ASP A 316 9.88 -2.24 -12.59
N LYS A 317 8.59 -2.59 -12.59
CA LYS A 317 7.64 -2.21 -11.53
C LYS A 317 8.13 -2.68 -10.16
N LEU A 318 8.00 -1.82 -9.16
CA LEU A 318 8.40 -2.09 -7.77
C LEU A 318 9.88 -2.50 -7.60
N GLU A 319 10.73 -2.22 -8.58
CA GLU A 319 12.16 -2.54 -8.52
C GLU A 319 12.95 -1.44 -7.82
N ARG A 320 13.77 -1.80 -6.84
CA ARG A 320 14.70 -0.87 -6.17
C ARG A 320 15.89 -0.57 -7.07
N THR A 321 16.45 0.65 -6.97
CA THR A 321 17.64 1.08 -7.73
C THR A 321 18.79 0.08 -7.63
N ALA A 322 19.07 -0.42 -6.43
CA ALA A 322 20.08 -1.46 -6.19
C ALA A 322 19.92 -2.71 -7.08
N ARG A 323 18.70 -3.24 -7.14
CA ARG A 323 18.39 -4.46 -7.92
C ARG A 323 18.37 -4.18 -9.42
N TRP A 324 17.95 -2.98 -9.80
CA TRP A 324 18.00 -2.52 -11.18
C TRP A 324 19.46 -2.42 -11.67
N ILE A 325 20.39 -1.84 -10.90
CA ILE A 325 21.81 -1.76 -11.27
C ILE A 325 22.44 -3.15 -11.40
N GLU A 326 22.12 -4.09 -10.50
CA GLU A 326 22.63 -5.47 -10.58
C GLU A 326 22.22 -6.18 -11.87
N LYS A 327 21.05 -5.85 -12.43
CA LYS A 327 20.55 -6.40 -13.69
C LYS A 327 20.98 -5.58 -14.91
N PHE A 328 21.42 -4.34 -14.72
CA PHE A 328 21.79 -3.47 -15.81
C PHE A 328 23.00 -4.05 -16.57
N PRO A 329 23.01 -4.06 -17.92
CA PRO A 329 24.15 -4.56 -18.67
C PRO A 329 25.46 -3.85 -18.29
N GLY A 330 26.46 -4.61 -17.84
CA GLY A 330 27.72 -4.05 -17.34
C GLY A 330 27.67 -3.50 -15.91
N GLY A 331 26.55 -3.66 -15.20
CA GLY A 331 26.35 -3.23 -13.82
C GLY A 331 26.58 -1.72 -13.65
N LEU A 332 27.19 -1.35 -12.53
CA LEU A 332 27.55 0.06 -12.25
C LEU A 332 28.50 0.64 -13.31
N LYS A 333 29.44 -0.16 -13.83
CA LYS A 333 30.39 0.30 -14.85
C LYS A 333 29.65 0.69 -16.14
N GLY A 334 28.75 -0.18 -16.60
CA GLY A 334 27.91 0.12 -17.77
C GLY A 334 27.03 1.34 -17.53
N LEU A 335 26.48 1.51 -16.32
CA LEU A 335 25.70 2.68 -15.97
C LEU A 335 26.55 3.96 -16.02
N LYS A 336 27.78 3.93 -15.47
CA LYS A 336 28.72 5.06 -15.49
C LYS A 336 29.04 5.51 -16.91
N GLU A 337 29.30 4.57 -17.82
CA GLU A 337 29.53 4.87 -19.24
C GLU A 337 28.36 5.64 -19.85
N VAL A 338 27.11 5.37 -19.43
CA VAL A 338 25.92 6.04 -19.94
C VAL A 338 25.69 7.42 -19.29
N ILE A 339 25.72 7.51 -17.95
CA ILE A 339 25.27 8.73 -17.25
C ILE A 339 26.40 9.69 -16.84
N VAL A 340 27.65 9.23 -16.88
CA VAL A 340 28.84 10.07 -16.61
C VAL A 340 29.59 10.35 -17.90
N ASP A 341 29.94 9.31 -18.65
CA ASP A 341 30.76 9.43 -19.86
C ASP A 341 29.94 9.74 -21.12
N ASP A 342 28.61 9.82 -20.98
CA ASP A 342 27.64 10.13 -22.03
C ASP A 342 27.81 9.30 -23.32
N LYS A 343 28.14 8.01 -23.17
CA LYS A 343 28.42 7.10 -24.29
C LYS A 343 27.27 7.00 -25.32
N LEU A 344 26.05 7.31 -24.90
CA LEU A 344 24.85 7.29 -25.76
C LEU A 344 24.43 8.68 -26.27
N GLY A 345 25.04 9.77 -25.79
CA GLY A 345 24.67 11.14 -26.16
C GLY A 345 23.28 11.57 -25.66
N ILE A 346 22.82 11.06 -24.52
CA ILE A 346 21.46 11.28 -23.99
C ILE A 346 21.45 12.10 -22.69
N CYS A 347 22.60 12.45 -22.13
CA CYS A 347 22.68 13.12 -20.83
C CYS A 347 21.97 14.47 -20.81
N GLU A 348 22.11 15.27 -21.86
CA GLU A 348 21.44 16.57 -21.95
C GLU A 348 19.91 16.42 -22.00
N ASP A 349 19.40 15.42 -22.72
CA ASP A 349 17.97 15.14 -22.80
C ASP A 349 17.41 14.65 -21.46
N LEU A 350 18.16 13.82 -20.73
CA LEU A 350 17.81 13.41 -19.36
C LEU A 350 17.75 14.62 -18.42
N GLU A 351 18.70 15.55 -18.52
CA GLU A 351 18.69 16.77 -17.71
C GLU A 351 17.49 17.67 -18.03
N LYS A 352 17.20 17.89 -19.32
CA LYS A 352 16.03 18.69 -19.76
C LYS A 352 14.71 18.07 -19.29
N GLU A 353 14.55 16.76 -19.43
CA GLU A 353 13.35 16.08 -18.96
C GLU A 353 13.21 16.14 -17.43
N MET A 354 14.33 16.05 -16.70
CA MET A 354 14.29 16.20 -15.24
C MET A 354 13.85 17.62 -14.87
N GLU A 355 14.39 18.64 -15.55
CA GLU A 355 14.04 20.03 -15.29
C GLU A 355 12.55 20.32 -15.52
N VAL A 356 11.96 19.75 -16.58
CA VAL A 356 10.51 19.80 -16.78
C VAL A 356 9.78 19.12 -15.63
N LEU A 357 10.19 17.91 -15.25
CA LEU A 357 9.51 17.12 -14.23
C LEU A 357 9.55 17.81 -12.85
N VAL A 358 10.69 18.34 -12.41
CA VAL A 358 10.79 19.08 -11.14
C VAL A 358 9.97 20.36 -11.17
N GLY A 359 9.88 21.02 -12.33
CA GLY A 359 9.05 22.22 -12.54
C GLY A 359 7.55 21.98 -12.42
N THR A 360 7.07 20.73 -12.52
CA THR A 360 5.64 20.39 -12.38
C THR A 360 5.18 20.21 -10.92
N TYR A 361 6.09 20.33 -9.95
CA TYR A 361 5.77 20.03 -8.56
C TYR A 361 4.62 20.87 -8.01
N HIS A 362 3.72 20.21 -7.31
CA HIS A 362 2.69 20.82 -6.49
C HIS A 362 2.43 19.96 -5.27
N CYS A 363 2.08 20.58 -4.14
CA CYS A 363 1.74 19.83 -2.95
C CYS A 363 0.31 19.26 -3.04
N GLU A 364 0.21 17.92 -3.03
CA GLU A 364 -1.07 17.20 -3.17
C GLU A 364 -2.05 17.55 -2.02
N TRP A 365 -1.55 17.67 -0.78
CA TRP A 365 -2.37 18.05 0.38
C TRP A 365 -2.82 19.50 0.35
N THR A 366 -1.96 20.44 -0.05
CA THR A 366 -2.38 21.84 -0.24
C THR A 366 -3.51 21.95 -1.26
N LYS A 367 -3.49 21.13 -2.32
CA LYS A 367 -4.59 21.04 -3.30
C LYS A 367 -5.88 20.49 -2.69
N VAL A 368 -5.83 19.57 -1.73
CA VAL A 368 -7.02 19.06 -1.03
C VAL A 368 -7.58 20.12 -0.09
N VAL A 369 -6.73 20.67 0.79
CA VAL A 369 -7.12 21.65 1.83
C VAL A 369 -7.76 22.90 1.24
N ARG A 370 -7.24 23.40 0.11
CA ARG A 370 -7.73 24.63 -0.53
C ARG A 370 -9.01 24.45 -1.34
N ASP A 371 -9.51 23.23 -1.52
CA ASP A 371 -10.74 22.95 -2.27
C ASP A 371 -11.68 22.05 -1.43
N PRO A 372 -12.63 22.64 -0.68
CA PRO A 372 -13.51 21.90 0.22
C PRO A 372 -14.34 20.81 -0.46
N THR A 373 -14.57 20.90 -1.78
CA THR A 373 -15.33 19.87 -2.50
C THR A 373 -14.62 18.51 -2.46
N ARG A 374 -13.28 18.52 -2.31
CA ARG A 374 -12.43 17.33 -2.24
C ARG A 374 -12.50 16.63 -0.90
N HIS A 375 -12.97 17.29 0.16
CA HIS A 375 -13.12 16.68 1.48
C HIS A 375 -14.12 15.52 1.46
N LYS A 376 -15.09 15.54 0.52
CA LYS A 376 -16.04 14.44 0.31
C LYS A 376 -15.37 13.09 0.06
N ALA A 377 -14.21 13.09 -0.59
CA ALA A 377 -13.44 11.88 -0.88
C ALA A 377 -12.92 11.15 0.38
N PHE A 378 -12.89 11.85 1.53
CA PHE A 378 -12.33 11.35 2.79
C PHE A 378 -13.38 10.90 3.79
N ARG A 379 -14.68 11.07 3.49
CA ARG A 379 -15.76 10.65 4.38
C ARG A 379 -15.69 9.16 4.70
N GLN A 380 -16.02 8.79 5.94
CA GLN A 380 -16.15 7.39 6.31
C GLN A 380 -17.35 6.76 5.61
N PHE A 381 -18.52 7.39 5.71
CA PHE A 381 -19.75 6.97 5.06
C PHE A 381 -20.31 8.07 4.17
N VAL A 382 -20.93 7.68 3.06
CA VAL A 382 -21.55 8.66 2.14
C VAL A 382 -23.01 8.97 2.48
N ASN A 383 -23.69 8.09 3.20
CA ASN A 383 -25.10 8.20 3.53
C ASN A 383 -25.39 8.78 4.93
N THR A 384 -24.36 9.06 5.72
CA THR A 384 -24.48 9.63 7.07
C THR A 384 -23.18 10.34 7.46
N ASP A 385 -23.28 11.35 8.34
CA ASP A 385 -22.13 12.03 8.96
C ASP A 385 -21.65 11.33 10.24
N GLU A 386 -22.34 10.27 10.67
CA GLU A 386 -21.88 9.43 11.77
C GLU A 386 -20.51 8.80 11.48
N THR A 387 -19.74 8.55 12.53
CA THR A 387 -18.50 7.79 12.44
C THR A 387 -18.62 6.51 13.25
N GLN A 388 -17.82 5.50 12.89
CA GLN A 388 -17.83 4.21 13.56
C GLN A 388 -16.39 3.73 13.78
N PRO A 389 -16.00 3.35 15.00
CA PRO A 389 -14.68 2.75 15.23
C PRO A 389 -14.57 1.38 14.55
N VAL A 390 -13.38 1.05 14.06
CA VAL A 390 -13.09 -0.23 13.37
C VAL A 390 -12.10 -1.11 14.12
N SER A 391 -11.49 -0.57 15.18
CA SER A 391 -10.58 -1.25 16.09
C SER A 391 -10.65 -0.56 17.46
N GLU A 392 -10.50 -1.33 18.53
CA GLU A 392 -10.22 -0.80 19.86
C GLU A 392 -8.83 -0.15 19.89
N MET A 393 -8.70 0.96 20.60
CA MET A 393 -7.43 1.64 20.83
C MET A 393 -6.92 1.29 22.23
N MET A 394 -5.65 0.95 22.33
CA MET A 394 -4.97 0.52 23.54
C MET A 394 -3.87 1.51 23.89
N SER A 395 -3.75 1.81 25.18
CA SER A 395 -2.62 2.58 25.71
C SER A 395 -1.42 1.66 25.95
N GLU A 396 -0.29 1.95 25.32
CA GLU A 396 0.97 1.25 25.52
C GLU A 396 2.15 2.21 25.36
N ARG A 397 3.07 2.23 26.34
CA ARG A 397 4.21 3.18 26.39
C ARG A 397 3.74 4.64 26.25
N ASP A 398 2.71 5.00 27.01
CA ASP A 398 2.13 6.35 27.08
C ASP A 398 1.55 6.87 25.75
N GLN A 399 1.27 5.97 24.80
CA GLN A 399 0.69 6.30 23.50
C GLN A 399 -0.43 5.35 23.12
N GLN A 400 -1.31 5.79 22.20
CA GLN A 400 -2.39 4.97 21.68
C GLN A 400 -1.92 4.12 20.50
N ARG A 401 -2.36 2.86 20.43
CA ARG A 401 -2.20 2.00 19.26
C ARG A 401 -3.45 1.16 19.03
N PRO A 402 -3.71 0.68 17.80
CA PRO A 402 -4.79 -0.27 17.58
C PRO A 402 -4.52 -1.59 18.30
N ALA A 403 -5.59 -2.33 18.57
CA ALA A 403 -5.58 -3.76 18.89
C ALA A 403 -4.72 -4.56 17.87
N ASP A 404 -4.10 -5.63 18.35
CA ASP A 404 -3.34 -6.57 17.56
C ASP A 404 -4.23 -7.42 16.65
N TRP A 405 -3.64 -7.89 15.56
CA TRP A 405 -4.32 -8.83 14.68
C TRP A 405 -4.46 -10.20 15.37
N PRO A 406 -5.52 -10.97 15.05
CA PRO A 406 -5.65 -12.33 15.57
C PRO A 406 -4.46 -13.18 15.13
N VAL A 407 -3.92 -14.02 16.02
CA VAL A 407 -2.72 -14.84 15.74
C VAL A 407 -3.01 -15.88 14.65
N GLU A 408 -4.19 -16.50 14.68
CA GLU A 408 -4.68 -17.40 13.65
C GLU A 408 -6.08 -16.98 13.19
N THR A 409 -6.18 -16.57 11.92
CA THR A 409 -7.48 -16.49 11.25
C THR A 409 -7.62 -17.70 10.35
N GLY A 410 -8.27 -18.75 10.85
CA GLY A 410 -8.72 -19.85 10.00
C GLY A 410 -9.55 -19.33 8.81
N PRO A 411 -9.83 -20.20 7.82
CA PRO A 411 -10.69 -19.85 6.69
C PRO A 411 -11.99 -19.20 7.19
N LEU A 412 -12.34 -18.06 6.60
CA LEU A 412 -13.53 -17.31 6.99
C LEU A 412 -14.38 -17.06 5.75
N HIS A 413 -15.53 -17.71 5.73
CA HIS A 413 -16.48 -17.68 4.64
C HIS A 413 -17.75 -16.98 5.09
N PHE A 414 -18.13 -15.96 4.34
CA PHE A 414 -19.41 -15.30 4.48
C PHE A 414 -20.28 -15.66 3.29
N SER A 415 -21.54 -15.99 3.57
CA SER A 415 -22.57 -16.32 2.58
C SER A 415 -23.87 -15.60 2.92
N ILE A 416 -24.62 -15.24 1.88
CA ILE A 416 -25.99 -14.75 2.02
C ILE A 416 -26.86 -15.75 2.80
N LEU A 417 -26.54 -17.04 2.69
CA LEU A 417 -27.23 -18.13 3.40
C LEU A 417 -27.05 -18.10 4.92
N ASP A 418 -26.05 -17.36 5.42
CA ASP A 418 -25.80 -17.19 6.85
C ASP A 418 -26.76 -16.18 7.49
N VAL A 419 -27.41 -15.34 6.67
CA VAL A 419 -28.50 -14.47 7.11
C VAL A 419 -29.76 -15.33 7.28
N ALA A 420 -30.49 -15.12 8.38
CA ALA A 420 -31.68 -15.90 8.72
C ALA A 420 -32.58 -16.14 7.49
N LYS A 421 -32.89 -17.42 7.20
CA LYS A 421 -33.71 -17.84 6.04
C LYS A 421 -35.09 -17.15 6.00
N GLU A 422 -35.55 -16.66 7.15
CA GLU A 422 -36.83 -15.98 7.34
C GLU A 422 -36.76 -14.45 7.14
N ALA A 423 -35.56 -13.89 6.92
CA ALA A 423 -35.40 -12.46 6.69
C ALA A 423 -35.99 -12.05 5.34
N VAL A 424 -36.80 -10.99 5.33
CA VAL A 424 -37.43 -10.46 4.11
C VAL A 424 -36.42 -9.59 3.36
N TRP A 425 -36.03 -10.01 2.16
CA TRP A 425 -35.10 -9.28 1.31
C TRP A 425 -35.84 -8.28 0.42
N GLU A 426 -35.51 -7.00 0.55
CA GLU A 426 -36.17 -5.92 -0.17
C GLU A 426 -35.17 -5.00 -0.86
N TRP A 427 -35.60 -4.37 -1.96
CA TRP A 427 -34.82 -3.30 -2.58
C TRP A 427 -34.90 -2.04 -1.73
N ARG A 428 -33.76 -1.64 -1.17
CA ARG A 428 -33.64 -0.47 -0.30
C ARG A 428 -32.73 0.55 -0.95
N SER A 429 -33.14 1.82 -0.92
CA SER A 429 -32.26 2.92 -1.34
C SER A 429 -31.22 3.16 -0.25
N VAL A 430 -29.94 3.24 -0.62
CA VAL A 430 -28.82 3.28 0.34
C VAL A 430 -27.99 4.56 0.29
N CYS A 431 -27.88 5.20 -0.87
CA CYS A 431 -27.20 6.48 -1.07
C CYS A 431 -27.61 7.08 -2.43
N LYS A 432 -27.18 8.31 -2.71
CA LYS A 432 -27.33 8.89 -4.04
C LYS A 432 -26.31 8.32 -5.01
N TYR A 433 -26.63 8.31 -6.30
CA TYR A 433 -25.67 7.86 -7.31
C TYR A 433 -24.46 8.83 -7.39
N THR A 434 -24.72 10.13 -7.29
CA THR A 434 -23.70 11.18 -7.22
C THR A 434 -22.74 11.05 -6.04
N ASP A 435 -23.18 10.42 -4.93
CA ASP A 435 -22.33 10.16 -3.76
C ASP A 435 -21.23 9.12 -4.03
N LEU A 436 -21.41 8.27 -5.04
CA LEU A 436 -20.38 7.33 -5.48
C LEU A 436 -19.24 8.02 -6.24
N ASP A 437 -19.37 9.32 -6.56
CA ASP A 437 -18.43 10.08 -7.39
C ASP A 437 -18.21 9.38 -8.76
N PRO A 438 -19.29 9.15 -9.54
CA PRO A 438 -19.23 8.35 -10.75
C PRO A 438 -18.33 8.99 -11.81
N GLN A 439 -17.37 8.21 -12.31
CA GLN A 439 -16.45 8.64 -13.35
C GLN A 439 -16.80 8.03 -14.69
N LYS A 440 -16.31 8.64 -15.77
CA LYS A 440 -16.56 8.15 -17.13
C LYS A 440 -15.68 6.96 -17.50
N ASP A 441 -14.47 6.90 -16.95
CA ASP A 441 -13.38 6.05 -17.45
C ASP A 441 -12.67 5.26 -16.33
N SER A 442 -13.10 5.40 -15.08
CA SER A 442 -12.45 4.80 -13.93
C SER A 442 -13.47 4.29 -12.90
N PRO A 443 -13.28 3.12 -12.27
CA PRO A 443 -14.13 2.70 -11.18
C PRO A 443 -14.13 3.73 -10.04
N SER A 444 -15.23 3.81 -9.32
CA SER A 444 -15.39 4.70 -8.17
C SER A 444 -16.05 3.91 -7.04
N SER A 445 -15.85 4.33 -5.81
CA SER A 445 -16.37 3.57 -4.68
C SER A 445 -16.59 4.41 -3.43
N ALA A 446 -17.51 3.91 -2.61
CA ALA A 446 -17.91 4.49 -1.35
C ALA A 446 -18.21 3.40 -0.32
N THR A 447 -18.26 3.81 0.94
CA THR A 447 -18.75 2.98 2.04
C THR A 447 -20.07 3.53 2.55
N ILE A 448 -21.01 2.64 2.82
CA ILE A 448 -22.35 2.93 3.32
C ILE A 448 -22.49 2.29 4.70
N LYS A 449 -23.12 3.01 5.62
CA LYS A 449 -23.54 2.47 6.92
C LYS A 449 -24.96 1.93 6.82
N TYR A 450 -25.18 0.68 7.17
CA TYR A 450 -26.49 0.04 7.24
C TYR A 450 -26.64 -0.70 8.57
N GLY A 451 -27.34 -0.08 9.53
CA GLY A 451 -27.29 -0.53 10.92
C GLY A 451 -25.89 -0.36 11.49
N ASP A 452 -25.35 -1.44 12.07
CA ASP A 452 -23.96 -1.52 12.51
C ASP A 452 -23.01 -2.11 11.43
N THR A 453 -23.54 -2.53 10.28
CA THR A 453 -22.79 -3.11 9.16
C THR A 453 -22.28 -2.06 8.18
N GLN A 454 -21.05 -2.25 7.69
CA GLN A 454 -20.47 -1.43 6.61
C GLN A 454 -20.53 -2.17 5.27
N ILE A 455 -21.11 -1.52 4.26
CA ILE A 455 -21.22 -2.04 2.90
C ILE A 455 -20.34 -1.21 1.97
N ALA A 456 -19.49 -1.90 1.20
CA ALA A 456 -18.71 -1.30 0.13
C ALA A 456 -19.53 -1.33 -1.17
N VAL A 457 -19.57 -0.19 -1.85
CA VAL A 457 -20.29 -0.03 -3.12
C VAL A 457 -19.33 0.53 -4.16
N TRP A 458 -19.30 -0.09 -5.34
CA TRP A 458 -18.47 0.33 -6.46
C TRP A 458 -19.35 0.66 -7.66
N ASN A 459 -19.12 1.82 -8.28
CA ASN A 459 -19.64 2.13 -9.60
C ASN A 459 -18.55 1.82 -10.64
N ILE A 460 -18.88 0.91 -11.56
CA ILE A 460 -18.01 0.50 -12.66
C ILE A 460 -18.58 1.09 -13.95
N PRO A 461 -17.88 2.06 -14.58
CA PRO A 461 -18.39 2.77 -15.75
C PRO A 461 -18.78 1.80 -16.87
N GLY A 462 -20.00 1.94 -17.38
CA GLY A 462 -20.56 1.07 -18.43
C GLY A 462 -20.97 -0.34 -17.97
N ARG A 463 -20.77 -0.71 -16.69
CA ARG A 463 -21.09 -2.04 -16.15
C ARG A 463 -22.00 -2.03 -14.91
N GLY A 464 -22.36 -0.84 -14.45
CA GLY A 464 -23.29 -0.61 -13.34
C GLY A 464 -22.61 -0.69 -11.97
N VAL A 465 -23.41 -0.97 -10.94
CA VAL A 465 -22.98 -0.97 -9.54
C VAL A 465 -22.74 -2.40 -9.04
N ARG A 466 -21.74 -2.55 -8.17
CA ARG A 466 -21.49 -3.77 -7.38
C ARG A 466 -21.49 -3.42 -5.90
N ALA A 467 -21.86 -4.36 -5.05
CA ALA A 467 -21.84 -4.17 -3.61
C ALA A 467 -21.42 -5.45 -2.88
N ALA A 468 -20.71 -5.26 -1.76
CA ALA A 468 -20.28 -6.33 -0.88
C ALA A 468 -20.08 -5.80 0.54
N GLN A 469 -19.86 -6.70 1.51
CA GLN A 469 -19.37 -6.27 2.83
C GLN A 469 -18.07 -5.45 2.69
N ASN A 470 -17.86 -4.46 3.55
CA ASN A 470 -16.62 -3.67 3.54
C ASN A 470 -15.46 -4.38 4.27
N MET A 471 -15.76 -5.37 5.13
CA MET A 471 -14.78 -6.10 5.91
C MET A 471 -14.01 -7.13 5.06
N CYS A 472 -12.69 -7.06 5.11
CA CYS A 472 -11.79 -8.08 4.57
C CYS A 472 -11.57 -9.21 5.60
N PRO A 473 -11.95 -10.47 5.28
CA PRO A 473 -11.94 -11.58 6.25
C PRO A 473 -10.61 -11.90 6.95
N PRO A 474 -9.44 -11.97 6.27
CA PRO A 474 -8.18 -12.45 6.88
C PRO A 474 -7.69 -11.68 8.10
N ARG A 475 -8.01 -10.39 8.25
CA ARG A 475 -7.61 -9.59 9.43
C ARG A 475 -8.74 -8.72 9.96
N ARG A 476 -9.97 -8.97 9.51
CA ARG A 476 -11.19 -8.26 9.92
C ARG A 476 -11.09 -6.73 9.76
N ALA A 477 -10.38 -6.28 8.73
CA ALA A 477 -10.18 -4.87 8.44
C ALA A 477 -11.24 -4.34 7.47
N PHE A 478 -11.85 -3.19 7.78
CA PHE A 478 -12.98 -2.61 7.03
C PHE A 478 -12.49 -1.69 5.90
N VAL A 479 -11.90 -2.28 4.87
CA VAL A 479 -11.11 -1.56 3.85
C VAL A 479 -11.45 -1.92 2.40
N LEU A 480 -12.41 -2.80 2.13
CA LEU A 480 -12.62 -3.30 0.77
C LEU A 480 -13.07 -2.20 -0.20
N ALA A 481 -13.87 -1.22 0.24
CA ALA A 481 -14.23 -0.06 -0.60
C ALA A 481 -13.00 0.69 -1.14
N ASP A 482 -11.87 0.66 -0.43
CA ASP A 482 -10.62 1.31 -0.82
C ASP A 482 -9.75 0.45 -1.75
N GLY A 483 -10.19 -0.78 -2.02
CA GLY A 483 -9.55 -1.73 -2.92
C GLY A 483 -9.64 -1.34 -4.39
N LEU A 484 -8.72 -1.91 -5.17
CA LEU A 484 -8.64 -1.72 -6.62
C LEU A 484 -9.60 -2.68 -7.31
N VAL A 485 -10.44 -2.15 -8.21
CA VAL A 485 -11.36 -2.97 -9.02
C VAL A 485 -10.66 -3.40 -10.30
N GLY A 486 -10.64 -4.70 -10.54
CA GLY A 486 -10.02 -5.33 -11.70
C GLY A 486 -10.92 -6.37 -12.36
N GLU A 487 -10.39 -7.00 -13.39
CA GLU A 487 -11.03 -8.07 -14.14
C GLU A 487 -10.07 -9.26 -14.29
N ASP A 488 -10.57 -10.47 -14.01
CA ASP A 488 -9.80 -11.70 -14.16
C ASP A 488 -9.73 -12.19 -15.62
N ASP A 489 -9.00 -13.28 -15.87
CA ASP A 489 -8.86 -13.82 -17.23
C ASP A 489 -10.18 -14.35 -17.84
N LYS A 490 -11.22 -14.56 -17.02
CA LYS A 490 -12.57 -14.97 -17.45
C LYS A 490 -13.49 -13.77 -17.67
N GLY A 491 -13.02 -12.55 -17.47
CA GLY A 491 -13.84 -11.34 -17.60
C GLY A 491 -14.66 -10.99 -16.36
N ARG A 492 -14.44 -11.67 -15.22
CA ARG A 492 -15.18 -11.43 -13.98
C ARG A 492 -14.55 -10.29 -13.20
N GLU A 493 -15.40 -9.41 -12.70
CA GLU A 493 -14.99 -8.27 -11.89
C GLU A 493 -14.64 -8.72 -10.48
N TYR A 494 -13.56 -8.16 -9.94
CA TYR A 494 -13.14 -8.41 -8.57
C TYR A 494 -12.65 -7.13 -7.91
N VAL A 495 -12.62 -7.14 -6.58
CA VAL A 495 -11.89 -6.16 -5.77
C VAL A 495 -10.64 -6.80 -5.19
N SER A 496 -9.50 -6.15 -5.37
CA SER A 496 -8.26 -6.50 -4.70
C SER A 496 -8.18 -5.77 -3.36
N CYS A 497 -8.13 -6.54 -2.26
CA CYS A 497 -8.02 -5.98 -0.92
C CYS A 497 -6.77 -5.09 -0.81
N PRO A 498 -6.90 -3.85 -0.30
CA PRO A 498 -5.78 -2.91 -0.25
C PRO A 498 -4.64 -3.38 0.68
N LEU A 499 -4.98 -4.10 1.76
CA LEU A 499 -4.03 -4.61 2.76
C LEU A 499 -3.38 -5.93 2.36
N HIS A 500 -4.18 -6.90 1.92
CA HIS A 500 -3.74 -8.29 1.74
C HIS A 500 -3.51 -8.68 0.28
N LYS A 501 -3.89 -7.83 -0.68
CA LYS A 501 -3.78 -8.07 -2.13
C LYS A 501 -4.41 -9.40 -2.58
N ARG A 502 -5.47 -9.80 -1.89
CA ARG A 502 -6.36 -10.92 -2.22
C ARG A 502 -7.53 -10.41 -3.06
N ASN A 503 -7.94 -11.21 -4.04
CA ASN A 503 -8.93 -10.79 -5.03
C ASN A 503 -10.26 -11.50 -4.75
N TYR A 504 -11.34 -10.74 -4.60
CA TYR A 504 -12.68 -11.24 -4.31
C TYR A 504 -13.64 -10.91 -5.46
N ILE A 505 -14.28 -11.92 -6.03
CA ILE A 505 -15.24 -11.75 -7.14
C ILE A 505 -16.46 -10.93 -6.67
N LEU A 506 -16.84 -9.91 -7.44
CA LEU A 506 -17.90 -8.97 -7.08
C LEU A 506 -19.31 -9.37 -7.57
N SER A 507 -19.46 -10.51 -8.24
CA SER A 507 -20.78 -11.00 -8.65
C SER A 507 -21.67 -11.28 -7.44
N ALA A 508 -22.94 -10.87 -7.53
CA ALA A 508 -23.98 -11.22 -6.55
C ALA A 508 -24.48 -12.66 -6.72
N ASN A 509 -24.16 -13.31 -7.85
CA ASN A 509 -24.58 -14.66 -8.14
C ASN A 509 -23.58 -15.68 -7.57
N ALA A 510 -24.04 -16.54 -6.67
CA ALA A 510 -23.21 -17.61 -6.09
C ALA A 510 -22.72 -18.62 -7.16
N ASP A 511 -23.51 -18.84 -8.21
CA ASP A 511 -23.15 -19.73 -9.32
C ASP A 511 -21.98 -19.17 -10.16
N GLU A 512 -21.75 -17.86 -10.10
CA GLU A 512 -20.64 -17.17 -10.76
C GLU A 512 -19.40 -17.04 -9.86
N GLU A 513 -19.33 -17.84 -8.79
CA GLU A 513 -18.30 -17.76 -7.75
C GLU A 513 -18.30 -16.40 -7.01
N GLY A 514 -19.46 -15.75 -6.92
CA GLY A 514 -19.66 -14.50 -6.20
C GLY A 514 -19.05 -14.52 -4.80
N GLY A 515 -18.25 -13.50 -4.48
CA GLY A 515 -17.59 -13.37 -3.19
C GLY A 515 -16.37 -14.26 -2.95
N LYS A 516 -16.08 -15.26 -3.79
CA LYS A 516 -14.95 -16.17 -3.58
C LYS A 516 -13.61 -15.45 -3.71
N CYS A 517 -12.69 -15.78 -2.81
CA CYS A 517 -11.31 -15.36 -2.86
C CYS A 517 -10.50 -16.25 -3.82
N ASN A 518 -9.51 -15.67 -4.50
CA ASN A 518 -8.63 -16.39 -5.43
C ASN A 518 -7.76 -17.51 -4.80
N ASP A 519 -7.62 -17.53 -3.48
CA ASP A 519 -6.91 -18.60 -2.75
C ASP A 519 -7.85 -19.61 -2.06
N GLY A 520 -9.17 -19.43 -2.16
CA GLY A 520 -10.18 -20.37 -1.67
C GLY A 520 -10.37 -20.41 -0.15
N ASP A 521 -9.48 -19.81 0.65
CA ASP A 521 -9.57 -19.82 2.12
C ASP A 521 -10.59 -18.80 2.66
N TYR A 522 -11.07 -17.88 1.81
CA TYR A 522 -11.95 -16.80 2.25
C TYR A 522 -13.08 -16.52 1.24
N SER A 523 -14.20 -16.00 1.73
CA SER A 523 -15.23 -15.37 0.89
C SER A 523 -15.81 -14.14 1.54
N ILE A 524 -16.38 -13.26 0.73
CA ILE A 524 -17.12 -12.07 1.18
C ILE A 524 -18.58 -12.19 0.75
N MET A 525 -19.49 -11.61 1.53
CA MET A 525 -20.88 -11.45 1.12
C MET A 525 -21.00 -10.36 0.06
N THR A 526 -21.57 -10.71 -1.10
CA THR A 526 -21.93 -9.78 -2.17
C THR A 526 -23.44 -9.53 -2.16
N PHE A 527 -23.88 -8.39 -2.70
CA PHE A 527 -25.29 -8.00 -2.71
C PHE A 527 -25.74 -7.63 -4.11
N GLU A 528 -26.98 -7.97 -4.46
CA GLU A 528 -27.60 -7.46 -5.69
C GLU A 528 -27.70 -5.93 -5.60
N ALA A 529 -27.21 -5.24 -6.63
CA ALA A 529 -27.14 -3.80 -6.68
C ALA A 529 -27.68 -3.28 -8.02
N LYS A 530 -28.43 -2.18 -7.98
CA LYS A 530 -28.86 -1.44 -9.17
C LYS A 530 -28.84 0.05 -8.92
N MET A 531 -28.75 0.83 -9.98
CA MET A 531 -28.81 2.29 -9.93
C MET A 531 -29.99 2.79 -10.76
N ASP A 532 -30.58 3.89 -10.31
CA ASP A 532 -31.56 4.68 -11.05
C ASP A 532 -30.94 6.06 -11.26
N GLU A 533 -30.34 6.27 -12.43
CA GLU A 533 -29.64 7.52 -12.77
C GLU A 533 -30.61 8.71 -12.82
N GLU A 534 -31.85 8.50 -13.25
CA GLU A 534 -32.87 9.55 -13.33
C GLU A 534 -33.29 10.04 -11.94
N LYS A 535 -33.41 9.11 -10.98
CA LYS A 535 -33.74 9.46 -9.59
C LYS A 535 -32.51 9.81 -8.74
N ASP A 536 -31.29 9.66 -9.27
CA ASP A 536 -30.03 9.80 -8.54
C ASP A 536 -29.97 8.87 -7.30
N LEU A 537 -30.38 7.60 -7.44
CA LEU A 537 -30.44 6.64 -6.33
C LEU A 537 -29.72 5.34 -6.62
N VAL A 538 -29.05 4.80 -5.61
CA VAL A 538 -28.49 3.45 -5.59
C VAL A 538 -29.36 2.57 -4.70
N TYR A 539 -29.75 1.40 -5.22
CA TYR A 539 -30.54 0.41 -4.52
C TYR A 539 -29.74 -0.87 -4.32
N LEU A 540 -29.79 -1.40 -3.10
CA LEU A 540 -29.28 -2.72 -2.76
C LEU A 540 -30.44 -3.60 -2.31
N LYS A 541 -30.38 -4.89 -2.66
CA LYS A 541 -31.32 -5.88 -2.12
C LYS A 541 -30.78 -6.34 -0.77
N LEU A 542 -31.41 -5.90 0.31
CA LEU A 542 -30.93 -6.10 1.68
C LEU A 542 -32.05 -6.60 2.60
N PRO A 543 -31.73 -7.40 3.62
CA PRO A 543 -32.65 -7.78 4.69
C PRO A 543 -32.80 -6.63 5.70
N PRO A 544 -33.66 -6.74 6.73
CA PRO A 544 -33.64 -5.84 7.88
C PRO A 544 -32.26 -5.76 8.53
N THR A 545 -31.96 -4.62 9.14
CA THR A 545 -30.64 -4.32 9.74
C THR A 545 -30.24 -5.36 10.77
N GLU A 546 -31.19 -5.84 11.58
CA GLU A 546 -30.96 -6.82 12.66
C GLU A 546 -30.44 -8.15 12.11
N ALA A 547 -30.98 -8.59 10.97
CA ALA A 547 -30.59 -9.84 10.34
C ALA A 547 -29.18 -9.76 9.73
N LEU A 548 -28.81 -8.61 9.16
CA LEU A 548 -27.48 -8.41 8.61
C LEU A 548 -26.44 -8.21 9.71
N ASP A 549 -26.76 -7.41 10.73
CA ASP A 549 -25.87 -7.11 11.86
C ASP A 549 -25.55 -8.37 12.68
N ALA A 550 -26.48 -9.32 12.79
CA ALA A 550 -26.22 -10.63 13.41
C ALA A 550 -24.99 -11.35 12.80
N VAL A 551 -24.73 -11.13 11.50
CA VAL A 551 -23.64 -11.76 10.76
C VAL A 551 -22.46 -10.81 10.56
N LEU A 552 -22.69 -9.57 10.13
CA LEU A 552 -21.67 -8.64 9.60
C LEU A 552 -21.46 -7.36 10.42
N SER A 553 -22.04 -7.28 11.63
CA SER A 553 -21.86 -6.14 12.54
C SER A 553 -20.39 -5.73 12.67
N THR A 554 -20.11 -4.43 12.50
CA THR A 554 -18.76 -3.88 12.68
C THR A 554 -18.31 -4.05 14.12
N SER A 555 -19.20 -3.77 15.08
CA SER A 555 -18.93 -3.89 16.51
C SER A 555 -18.61 -5.33 16.92
N LYS A 556 -19.19 -6.33 16.25
CA LYS A 556 -18.91 -7.75 16.45
C LYS A 556 -17.52 -8.14 15.94
N TRP A 557 -17.11 -7.62 14.78
CA TRP A 557 -15.87 -8.05 14.10
C TRP A 557 -14.66 -7.14 14.30
N MET A 558 -14.84 -5.93 14.84
CA MET A 558 -13.74 -5.03 15.16
C MET A 558 -12.74 -5.68 16.11
N LEU A 559 -11.46 -5.36 15.94
CA LEU A 559 -10.38 -5.90 16.77
C LEU A 559 -10.51 -5.36 18.21
N ARG A 560 -10.36 -6.25 19.20
CA ARG A 560 -10.48 -5.93 20.63
C ARG A 560 -9.38 -6.60 21.45
N ARG A 561 -8.95 -5.92 22.51
CA ARG A 561 -7.92 -6.39 23.45
C ARG A 561 -8.32 -7.70 24.13
N ALA A 562 -9.58 -7.84 24.55
CA ALA A 562 -10.05 -9.05 25.23
C ALA A 562 -9.92 -10.31 24.35
N THR A 563 -10.06 -10.16 23.03
CA THR A 563 -9.82 -11.26 22.08
C THR A 563 -8.34 -11.64 22.04
N GLU A 564 -7.43 -10.66 22.09
CA GLU A 564 -5.99 -10.91 22.17
C GLU A 564 -5.61 -11.65 23.46
N GLU A 565 -6.14 -11.20 24.60
CA GLU A 565 -5.86 -11.81 25.91
C GLU A 565 -6.39 -13.25 25.96
N SER A 566 -7.58 -13.51 25.39
CA SER A 566 -8.14 -14.85 25.25
C SER A 566 -7.29 -15.74 24.33
N ASP A 567 -6.87 -15.25 23.16
CA ASP A 567 -6.04 -15.99 22.20
C ASP A 567 -4.64 -16.30 22.78
N ALA A 568 -4.06 -15.36 23.52
CA ALA A 568 -2.78 -15.51 24.20
C ALA A 568 -2.86 -16.52 25.36
N MET A 569 -3.94 -16.50 26.14
CA MET A 569 -4.19 -17.46 27.23
C MET A 569 -4.47 -18.89 26.70
N ALA A 570 -5.10 -19.01 25.54
CA ALA A 570 -5.42 -20.28 24.90
C ALA A 570 -4.21 -20.92 24.18
N GLY A 571 -3.01 -20.32 24.24
CA GLY A 571 -1.80 -20.86 23.64
C GLY A 571 -1.87 -20.99 22.11
N GLY A 572 -2.70 -20.16 21.46
CA GLY A 572 -2.87 -20.19 20.00
C GLY A 572 -3.73 -21.33 19.46
N GLN A 573 -4.50 -22.05 20.28
CA GLN A 573 -5.51 -23.00 19.77
C GLN A 573 -6.82 -22.27 19.49
N SER A 574 -7.23 -22.23 18.21
CA SER A 574 -8.51 -21.66 17.81
C SER A 574 -9.67 -22.47 18.39
N HIS A 575 -10.48 -21.86 19.25
CA HIS A 575 -11.87 -22.30 19.34
C HIS A 575 -12.57 -21.81 18.07
N SER A 576 -13.15 -22.73 17.30
CA SER A 576 -14.20 -22.38 16.35
C SER A 576 -15.21 -21.56 17.12
N VAL A 577 -15.42 -20.30 16.72
CA VAL A 577 -16.54 -19.52 17.24
C VAL A 577 -17.79 -20.22 16.75
N GLU A 578 -18.33 -21.11 17.58
CA GLU A 578 -19.70 -21.58 17.43
C GLU A 578 -20.58 -20.33 17.51
N ILE A 579 -21.44 -20.17 16.50
CA ILE A 579 -22.51 -19.17 16.48
C ILE A 579 -23.45 -19.55 17.63
N THR A 580 -23.16 -19.05 18.82
CA THR A 580 -24.09 -19.09 19.93
C THR A 580 -25.08 -17.96 19.71
N GLY A 581 -26.37 -18.32 19.65
CA GLY A 581 -27.48 -17.39 19.55
C GLY A 581 -27.51 -16.40 20.73
N PRO A 582 -28.44 -15.42 20.70
CA PRO A 582 -28.49 -14.36 21.70
C PRO A 582 -28.54 -14.94 23.12
N LEU A 583 -27.71 -14.37 24.00
CA LEU A 583 -27.68 -14.68 25.42
C LEU A 583 -29.05 -14.45 26.05
N ASP A 584 -29.56 -15.50 26.68
CA ASP A 584 -30.82 -15.47 27.43
C ASP A 584 -30.63 -14.57 28.67
N MET A 585 -31.43 -13.52 28.77
CA MET A 585 -31.29 -12.43 29.75
C MET A 585 -31.69 -12.84 31.18
N ASP A 586 -32.11 -14.10 31.40
CA ASP A 586 -32.66 -14.59 32.67
C ASP A 586 -31.62 -15.17 33.65
N THR A 587 -30.32 -15.12 33.36
CA THR A 587 -29.28 -15.66 34.27
C THR A 587 -28.51 -14.64 35.10
N LEU A 588 -28.95 -13.37 35.11
CA LEU A 588 -28.34 -12.30 35.91
C LEU A 588 -28.82 -12.22 37.38
N GLU A 589 -29.57 -13.20 37.88
CA GLU A 589 -29.93 -13.27 39.30
C GLU A 589 -29.48 -14.59 39.94
N LYS A 590 -28.27 -14.60 40.51
CA LYS A 590 -27.96 -15.21 41.82
C LYS A 590 -26.50 -14.96 42.21
N GLY A 591 -26.32 -14.19 43.28
CA GLY A 591 -25.05 -13.99 43.98
C GLY A 591 -24.56 -15.22 44.76
N PRO A 592 -23.43 -15.11 45.48
CA PRO A 592 -22.38 -16.12 45.49
C PRO A 592 -22.49 -17.12 46.66
N SER A 593 -22.02 -18.35 46.43
CA SER A 593 -21.64 -19.26 47.51
C SER A 593 -20.51 -20.21 47.10
N SER A 594 -19.36 -20.07 47.74
CA SER A 594 -18.31 -21.09 47.94
C SER A 594 -18.34 -21.52 49.43
N PRO A 595 -17.60 -22.54 49.95
CA PRO A 595 -16.41 -23.22 49.39
C PRO A 595 -16.26 -24.76 49.67
N ASN A 596 -15.08 -25.30 49.32
CA ASN A 596 -14.42 -26.59 49.69
C ASN A 596 -14.82 -27.86 48.89
N LYS A 597 -13.94 -28.83 48.51
CA LYS A 597 -12.47 -29.08 48.49
C LYS A 597 -12.24 -30.40 47.64
N PRO A 598 -11.04 -31.03 47.49
CA PRO A 598 -10.47 -31.46 46.20
C PRO A 598 -10.46 -32.99 45.92
N GLY A 599 -10.18 -33.39 44.67
CA GLY A 599 -9.91 -34.79 44.29
C GLY A 599 -9.16 -34.96 42.96
N SER A 600 -7.89 -35.37 43.08
CA SER A 600 -7.03 -36.28 42.28
C SER A 600 -7.00 -36.27 40.72
N PRO A 601 -5.80 -36.41 40.09
CA PRO A 601 -5.59 -36.29 38.63
C PRO A 601 -5.56 -37.63 37.88
N PRO A 602 -5.77 -37.66 36.54
CA PRO A 602 -5.44 -38.83 35.74
C PRO A 602 -4.17 -38.68 34.88
N ALA A 603 -3.29 -39.67 35.06
CA ALA A 603 -2.54 -40.46 34.08
C ALA A 603 -1.72 -39.77 32.96
N LYS A 604 -0.38 -39.85 33.13
CA LYS A 604 0.64 -39.76 32.08
C LYS A 604 0.45 -40.85 31.02
N LYS A 605 0.43 -40.48 29.74
CA LYS A 605 0.76 -41.38 28.62
C LYS A 605 2.16 -41.08 28.10
N THR A 606 2.89 -42.16 27.92
CA THR A 606 4.29 -42.33 27.55
C THR A 606 4.59 -41.81 26.14
N LYS A 607 5.63 -40.98 26.01
CA LYS A 607 6.31 -40.67 24.74
C LYS A 607 7.39 -41.72 24.51
N ALA A 608 7.34 -42.39 23.36
CA ALA A 608 8.46 -43.18 22.84
C ALA A 608 9.45 -42.23 22.13
N SER A 609 10.70 -42.29 22.57
CA SER A 609 11.86 -41.63 21.97
C SER A 609 12.44 -42.48 20.84
N CYS A 610 12.96 -41.85 19.79
CA CYS A 610 14.15 -42.33 19.10
C CYS A 610 14.76 -41.20 18.25
N GLY A 611 16.06 -40.95 18.44
CA GLY A 611 16.90 -40.22 17.49
C GLY A 611 17.52 -38.91 17.98
N GLU A 612 18.61 -39.02 18.74
CA GLU A 612 19.70 -38.03 18.84
C GLU A 612 20.18 -37.65 17.42
N GLN A 613 20.68 -36.45 17.08
CA GLN A 613 21.89 -35.80 17.59
C GLN A 613 22.10 -34.48 16.80
N SER A 614 22.97 -33.62 17.32
CA SER A 614 23.52 -32.37 16.76
C SER A 614 22.82 -31.06 17.16
N SER A 615 23.23 -30.60 18.33
CA SER A 615 23.40 -29.20 18.66
C SER A 615 24.40 -28.54 17.71
N LEU A 616 24.01 -27.43 17.08
CA LEU A 616 24.93 -26.39 16.66
C LEU A 616 24.24 -25.03 16.82
N ASP A 617 24.78 -24.24 17.72
CA ASP A 617 24.55 -22.80 17.89
C ASP A 617 24.78 -22.06 16.58
N TRP A 618 23.82 -21.21 16.18
CA TRP A 618 24.01 -19.92 15.50
C TRP A 618 22.80 -19.02 15.76
#